data_AF-A0A2E6H5L1-F1
#
_entry.id   AF-A0A2E6H5L1-F1
#
_cell.length_a   1.000
_cell.length_b   1.000
_cell.length_c   1.000
_cell.angle_alpha   90.00
_cell.angle_beta   90.00
_cell.angle_gamma   90.00
#
_symmetry.space_group_name_H-M   'P 1'
#
loop_
_entity.id
_entity.type
_entity.pdbx_description
1 polymer ?
#
loop_
_entity_poly.entity_id
_entity_poly.type
_entity_poly.pdbx_seq_one_letter_code
_entity_poly.pdbx_strand_id
1 'polypeptide(L)'
;MLAPKQEGNRVPASVIEDENCIGLISGLINPKTILFREGLDKFSLTPKYRKRYMEILQDADLKQDEIDVFFNGLSTLPNSNQKVLLLDEFFAFNATLFPKSRKKLLELSSHLFDGSYKTHQGFKKFLNRQKKFTSFQKKAFEKEVSKAKKEFPNASEEQIKRVARKAAKENTDHFKRLYRGCYTKGMTQEHKAGGKAFTYFTISIAAISSGAFYTYSNYEDPEFLTSEFFKKMSYEMVGDGLWAALASWIFKDPEGGFLAKSVKMYLADNVLIMADGLTWEQLFAEGEQDAVKRIEELKRSPEFKEDMGELVKLLEREKFMDKVSQKFGELLVQLKLSEPDEFGIDWEGVTKEDLEKPEVREALMKAALMEMYEDESGDLSLGTYGADRWGFYSGIGIPFMFLDTLVTTKIYHTMCMAPLNPKAAILKASLIFTAYSIFYDTIAYPMRKKLIGE
;
A
#
# COMPACT_ATOMS: atom_id res chain seq x y z
N MET A 1 -33.60 -48.98 -29.72
CA MET A 1 -33.77 -49.01 -28.26
C MET A 1 -33.48 -47.62 -27.72
N LEU A 2 -34.54 -46.83 -27.52
CA LEU A 2 -34.52 -45.48 -26.95
C LEU A 2 -35.64 -45.47 -25.91
N ALA A 3 -35.30 -45.14 -24.66
CA ALA A 3 -36.21 -45.18 -23.53
C ALA A 3 -37.26 -44.05 -23.60
N PRO A 4 -38.49 -44.25 -23.11
CA PRO A 4 -39.53 -43.22 -23.13
C PRO A 4 -39.37 -42.24 -21.96
N LYS A 5 -39.54 -40.95 -22.24
CA LYS A 5 -39.62 -39.86 -21.27
C LYS A 5 -40.89 -40.00 -20.43
N GLN A 6 -40.76 -39.98 -19.11
CA GLN A 6 -41.89 -39.81 -18.19
C GLN A 6 -42.35 -38.34 -18.17
N GLU A 7 -43.66 -38.14 -18.32
CA GLU A 7 -44.35 -36.87 -18.12
C GLU A 7 -44.45 -36.55 -16.63
N GLY A 8 -43.81 -35.45 -16.20
CA GLY A 8 -43.96 -34.88 -14.87
C GLY A 8 -45.10 -33.88 -14.83
N ASN A 9 -46.09 -34.16 -13.97
CA ASN A 9 -47.21 -33.28 -13.61
C ASN A 9 -46.75 -31.84 -13.30
N ARG A 10 -47.34 -30.87 -14.01
CA ARG A 10 -47.28 -29.45 -13.64
C ARG A 10 -48.34 -29.18 -12.58
N VAL A 11 -47.90 -28.91 -11.35
CA VAL A 11 -48.69 -28.20 -10.34
C VAL A 11 -48.46 -26.69 -10.54
N PRO A 12 -49.49 -25.85 -10.61
CA PRO A 12 -49.30 -24.41 -10.72
C PRO A 12 -48.92 -23.85 -9.33
N ALA A 13 -47.66 -23.48 -9.16
CA ALA A 13 -47.22 -22.66 -8.02
C ALA A 13 -47.60 -21.20 -8.29
N SER A 14 -48.88 -20.87 -8.11
CA SER A 14 -49.28 -19.50 -7.80
C SER A 14 -49.16 -19.32 -6.30
N VAL A 15 -47.95 -19.09 -5.82
CA VAL A 15 -47.71 -18.44 -4.53
C VAL A 15 -46.83 -17.24 -4.85
N ILE A 16 -47.50 -16.09 -4.97
CA ILE A 16 -46.87 -14.79 -4.84
C ILE A 16 -46.42 -14.74 -3.38
N GLU A 17 -45.15 -15.04 -3.13
CA GLU A 17 -44.52 -14.71 -1.85
C GLU A 17 -44.35 -13.19 -1.81
N ASP A 18 -45.12 -12.56 -0.93
CA ASP A 18 -44.97 -11.16 -0.52
C ASP A 18 -43.61 -10.95 0.18
N GLU A 19 -42.54 -10.80 -0.59
CA GLU A 19 -41.21 -10.35 -0.10
C GLU A 19 -41.24 -8.92 0.50
N ASN A 20 -42.34 -8.20 0.38
CA ASN A 20 -42.45 -6.81 0.87
C ASN A 20 -42.78 -6.68 2.36
N CYS A 21 -43.45 -7.64 3.00
CA CYS A 21 -43.90 -7.48 4.40
C CYS A 21 -42.79 -7.77 5.43
N ILE A 22 -41.92 -8.76 5.19
CA ILE A 22 -40.83 -9.11 6.11
C ILE A 22 -39.73 -8.03 6.08
N GLY A 23 -39.47 -7.43 4.90
CA GLY A 23 -38.57 -6.27 4.77
C GLY A 23 -39.07 -5.02 5.49
N LEU A 24 -40.38 -4.77 5.47
CA LEU A 24 -41.00 -3.64 6.18
C LEU A 24 -40.93 -3.79 7.71
N ILE A 25 -41.17 -5.00 8.23
CA ILE A 25 -41.14 -5.27 9.68
C ILE A 25 -39.69 -5.26 10.20
N SER A 26 -38.73 -5.85 9.48
CA SER A 26 -37.31 -5.81 9.86
C SER A 26 -36.71 -4.38 9.82
N GLY A 27 -37.16 -3.54 8.87
CA GLY A 27 -36.80 -2.13 8.82
C GLY A 27 -37.33 -1.31 10.02
N LEU A 28 -38.52 -1.63 10.52
CA LEU A 28 -39.14 -0.98 11.69
C LEU A 28 -38.48 -1.36 13.03
N ILE A 29 -37.78 -2.50 13.08
CA ILE A 29 -37.13 -3.01 14.31
C ILE A 29 -35.64 -2.65 14.35
N ASN A 30 -35.06 -2.13 13.27
CA ASN A 30 -33.66 -1.69 13.27
C ASN A 30 -33.47 -0.53 14.28
N PRO A 31 -32.65 -0.71 15.34
CA PRO A 31 -32.46 0.32 16.37
C PRO A 31 -32.00 1.68 15.80
N LYS A 32 -31.22 1.67 14.73
CA LYS A 32 -30.74 2.89 14.05
C LYS A 32 -31.89 3.66 13.38
N THR A 33 -32.83 2.94 12.76
CA THR A 33 -34.03 3.52 12.14
C THR A 33 -34.92 4.17 13.19
N ILE A 34 -35.05 3.58 14.37
CA ILE A 34 -35.83 4.15 15.48
C ILE A 34 -35.21 5.48 15.91
N LEU A 35 -33.90 5.52 16.15
CA LEU A 35 -33.17 6.75 16.52
C LEU A 35 -33.32 7.87 15.48
N PHE A 36 -33.24 7.54 14.19
CA PHE A 36 -33.48 8.53 13.13
C PHE A 36 -34.90 9.08 13.15
N ARG A 37 -35.90 8.21 13.36
CA ARG A 37 -37.29 8.63 13.45
C ARG A 37 -37.52 9.58 14.62
N GLU A 38 -37.06 9.19 15.81
CA GLU A 38 -37.15 9.99 17.02
C GLU A 38 -36.42 11.33 16.89
N GLY A 39 -35.23 11.33 16.26
CA GLY A 39 -34.49 12.54 15.95
C GLY A 39 -35.24 13.47 14.99
N LEU A 40 -35.84 12.93 13.92
CA LEU A 40 -36.64 13.69 12.96
C LEU A 40 -37.96 14.20 13.54
N ASP A 41 -38.51 13.53 14.55
CA ASP A 41 -39.74 13.94 15.24
C ASP A 41 -39.57 15.25 16.02
N LYS A 42 -38.33 15.65 16.35
CA LYS A 42 -38.02 16.95 16.95
C LYS A 42 -38.26 18.14 16.02
N PHE A 43 -38.46 17.90 14.72
CA PHE A 43 -38.55 18.95 13.71
C PHE A 43 -39.88 18.92 12.94
N SER A 44 -40.41 20.11 12.66
CA SER A 44 -41.64 20.29 11.88
C SER A 44 -41.43 20.08 10.38
N LEU A 45 -41.33 18.80 9.97
CA LEU A 45 -41.11 18.37 8.59
C LEU A 45 -42.41 17.93 7.91
N THR A 46 -42.59 18.27 6.63
CA THR A 46 -43.68 17.69 5.85
C THR A 46 -43.40 16.20 5.58
N PRO A 47 -44.43 15.36 5.34
CA PRO A 47 -44.24 13.93 5.08
C PRO A 47 -43.22 13.64 3.97
N LYS A 48 -43.24 14.46 2.91
CA LYS A 48 -42.30 14.37 1.79
C LYS A 48 -40.84 14.56 2.23
N TYR A 49 -40.56 15.58 3.03
CA TYR A 49 -39.19 15.88 3.45
C TYR A 49 -38.71 14.97 4.56
N ARG A 50 -39.60 14.57 5.47
CA ARG A 50 -39.32 13.53 6.47
C ARG A 50 -38.85 12.25 5.81
N LYS A 51 -39.57 11.76 4.78
CA LYS A 51 -39.16 10.59 4.01
C LYS A 51 -37.76 10.77 3.39
N ARG A 52 -37.49 11.91 2.77
CA ARG A 52 -36.18 12.17 2.14
C ARG A 52 -35.02 12.25 3.12
N TYR A 53 -35.22 12.90 4.28
CA TYR A 53 -34.19 12.92 5.31
C TYR A 53 -33.94 11.51 5.85
N MET A 54 -35.00 10.71 6.01
CA MET A 54 -34.89 9.32 6.43
C MET A 54 -34.04 8.48 5.47
N GLU A 55 -34.31 8.58 4.16
CA GLU A 55 -33.52 7.89 3.11
C GLU A 55 -32.03 8.23 3.23
N ILE A 56 -31.69 9.53 3.33
CA ILE A 56 -30.29 9.98 3.45
C ILE A 56 -29.64 9.51 4.75
N LEU A 57 -30.36 9.54 5.87
CA LEU A 57 -29.84 9.14 7.17
C LEU A 57 -29.58 7.63 7.23
N GLN A 58 -30.46 6.83 6.62
CA GLN A 58 -30.28 5.38 6.51
C GLN A 58 -29.08 5.02 5.64
N ASP A 59 -28.88 5.74 4.54
CA ASP A 59 -27.70 5.59 3.68
C ASP A 59 -26.41 6.10 4.34
N ALA A 60 -26.53 6.97 5.35
CA ALA A 60 -25.38 7.48 6.08
C ALA A 60 -24.82 6.44 7.05
N ASP A 61 -23.52 6.17 6.94
CA ASP A 61 -22.78 5.27 7.83
C ASP A 61 -22.46 5.93 9.19
N LEU A 62 -23.47 6.47 9.86
CA LEU A 62 -23.38 7.05 11.21
C LEU A 62 -23.50 5.98 12.29
N LYS A 63 -22.63 6.06 13.30
CA LYS A 63 -22.74 5.28 14.55
C LYS A 63 -23.75 5.92 15.49
N GLN A 64 -24.31 5.17 16.43
CA GLN A 64 -25.35 5.64 17.35
C GLN A 64 -24.97 6.96 18.07
N ASP A 65 -23.76 7.03 18.63
CA ASP A 65 -23.22 8.22 19.27
C ASP A 65 -23.05 9.42 18.33
N GLU A 66 -22.80 9.19 17.04
CA GLU A 66 -22.74 10.24 16.02
C GLU A 66 -24.13 10.75 15.62
N ILE A 67 -25.15 9.89 15.67
CA ILE A 67 -26.55 10.26 15.42
C ILE A 67 -27.03 11.25 16.48
N ASP A 68 -26.73 10.96 17.75
CA ASP A 68 -27.08 11.84 18.87
C ASP A 68 -26.39 13.19 18.75
N VAL A 69 -25.08 13.18 18.46
CA VAL A 69 -24.30 14.41 18.23
C VAL A 69 -24.88 15.24 17.08
N PHE A 70 -25.24 14.58 15.97
CA PHE A 70 -25.83 15.25 14.83
C PHE A 70 -27.15 15.94 15.19
N PHE A 71 -28.12 15.20 15.75
CA PHE A 71 -29.42 15.79 16.06
C PHE A 71 -29.37 16.84 17.18
N ASN A 72 -28.49 16.67 18.17
CA ASN A 72 -28.32 17.66 19.24
C ASN A 72 -27.63 18.94 18.76
N GLY A 73 -26.81 18.86 17.70
CA GLY A 73 -26.19 20.02 17.06
C GLY A 73 -27.13 20.82 16.13
N LEU A 74 -28.33 20.31 15.86
CA LEU A 74 -29.30 20.94 14.96
C LEU A 74 -30.32 21.78 15.70
N SER A 75 -30.48 23.03 15.28
CA SER A 75 -31.58 23.90 15.70
C SER A 75 -32.82 23.74 14.82
N THR A 76 -32.64 23.44 13.53
CA THR A 76 -33.74 23.32 12.55
C THR A 76 -33.40 22.32 11.44
N LEU A 77 -34.44 21.71 10.86
CA LEU A 77 -34.35 20.98 9.60
C LEU A 77 -35.31 21.60 8.57
N PRO A 78 -34.80 22.19 7.47
CA PRO A 78 -35.64 22.88 6.49
C PRO A 78 -36.35 21.92 5.53
N ASN A 79 -37.59 22.27 5.16
CA ASN A 79 -38.38 21.63 4.11
C ASN A 79 -37.90 22.07 2.71
N SER A 80 -36.63 21.82 2.37
CA SER A 80 -36.02 22.25 1.09
C SER A 80 -35.20 21.16 0.44
N ASN A 81 -35.47 20.89 -0.84
CA ASN A 81 -34.73 19.90 -1.62
C ASN A 81 -33.24 20.23 -1.71
N GLN A 82 -32.88 21.51 -1.82
CA GLN A 82 -31.48 21.93 -1.91
C GLN A 82 -30.73 21.63 -0.60
N LYS A 83 -31.39 21.83 0.54
CA LYS A 83 -30.81 21.59 1.87
C LYS A 83 -30.69 20.10 2.18
N VAL A 84 -31.68 19.30 1.78
CA VAL A 84 -31.61 17.84 1.78
C VAL A 84 -30.41 17.33 0.98
N LEU A 85 -30.22 17.82 -0.26
CA LEU A 85 -29.07 17.45 -1.09
C LEU A 85 -27.73 17.91 -0.48
N LEU A 86 -27.70 19.10 0.13
CA LEU A 86 -26.51 19.59 0.83
C LEU A 86 -26.14 18.68 2.01
N LEU A 87 -27.14 18.16 2.74
CA LEU A 87 -26.92 17.23 3.83
C LEU A 87 -26.38 15.88 3.34
N ASP A 88 -26.91 15.33 2.24
CA ASP A 88 -26.33 14.13 1.61
C ASP A 88 -24.85 14.34 1.25
N GLU A 89 -24.53 15.46 0.58
CA GLU A 89 -23.14 15.78 0.25
C GLU A 89 -22.25 15.91 1.50
N PHE A 90 -22.82 16.45 2.58
CA PHE A 90 -22.15 16.60 3.85
C PHE A 90 -21.88 15.26 4.54
N PHE A 91 -22.84 14.34 4.61
CA PHE A 91 -22.61 13.02 5.20
C PHE A 91 -21.62 12.21 4.39
N ALA A 92 -21.73 12.25 3.07
CA ALA A 92 -20.74 11.63 2.21
C ALA A 92 -19.33 12.23 2.37
N PHE A 93 -19.23 13.52 2.72
CA PHE A 93 -17.96 14.13 3.11
C PHE A 93 -17.50 13.66 4.49
N ASN A 94 -18.39 13.64 5.46
CA ASN A 94 -18.12 13.27 6.84
C ASN A 94 -17.55 11.84 6.92
N ALA A 95 -18.11 10.90 6.15
CA ALA A 95 -17.62 9.51 6.06
C ALA A 95 -16.13 9.39 5.63
N THR A 96 -15.55 10.42 5.01
CA THR A 96 -14.12 10.46 4.63
C THR A 96 -13.19 10.93 5.75
N LEU A 97 -13.74 11.31 6.91
CA LEU A 97 -12.99 11.82 8.05
C LEU A 97 -12.76 10.72 9.09
N PHE A 98 -11.72 10.89 9.92
CA PHE A 98 -11.52 10.03 11.09
C PHE A 98 -12.58 10.27 12.16
N PRO A 99 -12.90 9.28 13.02
CA PRO A 99 -14.00 9.34 13.99
C PRO A 99 -14.03 10.63 14.84
N LYS A 100 -12.88 11.07 15.37
CA LYS A 100 -12.79 12.32 16.16
C LYS A 100 -13.16 13.56 15.33
N SER A 101 -12.71 13.62 14.07
CA SER A 101 -13.03 14.72 13.16
C SER A 101 -14.47 14.65 12.65
N ARG A 102 -15.03 13.44 12.49
CA ARG A 102 -16.42 13.20 12.11
C ARG A 102 -17.37 13.85 13.09
N LYS A 103 -17.26 13.49 14.38
CA LYS A 103 -18.07 14.03 15.48
C LYS A 103 -17.97 15.55 15.57
N LYS A 104 -16.76 16.10 15.63
CA LYS A 104 -16.53 17.55 15.68
C LYS A 104 -17.21 18.30 14.53
N LEU A 105 -17.27 17.70 13.35
CA LEU A 105 -17.94 18.32 12.21
C LEU A 105 -19.46 18.13 12.25
N LEU A 106 -19.97 17.02 12.80
CA LEU A 106 -21.40 16.78 13.00
C LEU A 106 -22.01 17.77 14.03
N GLU A 107 -21.25 18.14 15.06
CA GLU A 107 -21.62 19.20 16.03
C GLU A 107 -21.89 20.53 15.33
N LEU A 108 -21.23 20.79 14.20
CA LEU A 108 -21.34 22.01 13.42
C LEU A 108 -22.44 21.94 12.33
N SER A 109 -23.27 20.91 12.33
CA SER A 109 -24.23 20.65 11.25
C SER A 109 -25.28 21.75 11.05
N SER A 110 -25.65 22.49 12.09
CA SER A 110 -26.56 23.65 11.99
C SER A 110 -26.09 24.72 10.99
N HIS A 111 -24.78 24.93 10.88
CA HIS A 111 -24.17 25.87 9.94
C HIS A 111 -24.48 25.55 8.46
N LEU A 112 -24.84 24.30 8.13
CA LEU A 112 -25.25 23.92 6.76
C LEU A 112 -26.58 24.59 6.37
N PHE A 113 -27.48 24.73 7.35
CA PHE A 113 -28.84 25.17 7.12
C PHE A 113 -28.99 26.69 7.18
N ASP A 114 -28.25 27.37 8.06
CA ASP A 114 -28.19 28.84 8.10
C ASP A 114 -27.29 29.46 7.00
N GLY A 115 -26.44 28.64 6.35
CA GLY A 115 -25.55 29.06 5.27
C GLY A 115 -24.18 29.59 5.71
N SER A 116 -23.93 29.71 7.01
CA SER A 116 -22.66 30.16 7.60
C SER A 116 -21.52 29.14 7.42
N TYR A 117 -21.83 27.89 7.03
CA TYR A 117 -20.81 26.90 6.64
C TYR A 117 -19.86 27.41 5.54
N LYS A 118 -20.27 28.39 4.73
CA LYS A 118 -19.44 28.96 3.66
C LYS A 118 -18.24 29.75 4.18
N THR A 119 -18.33 30.32 5.38
CA THR A 119 -17.29 31.13 6.00
C THR A 119 -16.62 30.41 7.18
N HIS A 120 -17.29 29.42 7.76
CA HIS A 120 -16.78 28.66 8.90
C HIS A 120 -15.56 27.78 8.54
N GLN A 121 -14.47 27.92 9.29
CA GLN A 121 -13.20 27.23 8.99
C GLN A 121 -13.31 25.70 8.97
N GLY A 122 -14.16 25.13 9.83
CA GLY A 122 -14.42 23.69 9.89
C GLY A 122 -14.90 23.08 8.57
N PHE A 123 -15.53 23.89 7.70
CA PHE A 123 -16.06 23.45 6.41
C PHE A 123 -15.13 23.72 5.23
N LYS A 124 -13.93 24.29 5.43
CA LYS A 124 -12.99 24.62 4.33
C LYS A 124 -12.70 23.43 3.43
N LYS A 125 -12.48 22.24 4.01
CA LYS A 125 -12.22 20.99 3.26
C LYS A 125 -13.47 20.52 2.49
N PHE A 126 -14.65 20.65 3.10
CA PHE A 126 -15.93 20.33 2.46
C PHE A 126 -16.19 21.24 1.25
N LEU A 127 -16.02 22.55 1.41
CA LEU A 127 -16.16 23.55 0.34
C LEU A 127 -15.19 23.31 -0.81
N ASN A 128 -13.93 22.97 -0.50
CA ASN A 128 -12.95 22.62 -1.53
C ASN A 128 -13.37 21.38 -2.32
N ARG A 129 -14.01 20.40 -1.66
CA ARG A 129 -14.56 19.22 -2.33
C ARG A 129 -15.75 19.57 -3.22
N GLN A 130 -16.67 20.42 -2.75
CA GLN A 130 -17.77 20.91 -3.60
C GLN A 130 -17.24 21.65 -4.83
N LYS A 131 -16.27 22.56 -4.65
CA LYS A 131 -15.60 23.26 -5.76
C LYS A 131 -14.97 22.29 -6.77
N LYS A 132 -14.36 21.19 -6.29
CA LYS A 132 -13.82 20.14 -7.16
C LYS A 132 -14.90 19.49 -8.02
N PHE A 133 -16.05 19.16 -7.43
CA PHE A 133 -17.18 18.59 -8.17
C PHE A 133 -17.77 19.57 -9.19
N THR A 134 -17.96 20.83 -8.82
CA THR A 134 -18.44 21.87 -9.74
C THR A 134 -17.47 22.10 -10.89
N SER A 135 -16.15 22.14 -10.60
CA SER A 135 -15.11 22.27 -11.62
C SER A 135 -15.10 21.08 -12.59
N PHE A 136 -15.26 19.86 -12.06
CA PHE A 136 -15.39 18.66 -12.88
C PHE A 136 -16.64 18.73 -13.77
N GLN A 137 -17.79 19.09 -13.22
CA GLN A 137 -19.04 19.21 -13.97
C GLN A 137 -18.93 20.23 -15.11
N LYS A 138 -18.28 21.38 -14.86
CA LYS A 138 -18.03 22.39 -15.89
C LYS A 138 -17.19 21.82 -17.04
N LYS A 139 -16.07 21.16 -16.72
CA LYS A 139 -15.19 20.53 -17.72
C LYS A 139 -15.89 19.41 -18.48
N ALA A 140 -16.68 18.59 -17.78
CA ALA A 140 -17.49 17.55 -18.40
C ALA A 140 -18.51 18.16 -19.36
N PHE A 141 -19.19 19.23 -18.97
CA PHE A 141 -20.14 19.93 -19.83
C PHE A 141 -19.49 20.48 -21.11
N GLU A 142 -18.34 21.15 -21.01
CA GLU A 142 -17.61 21.67 -22.17
C GLU A 142 -17.19 20.54 -23.14
N LYS A 143 -16.73 19.42 -22.58
CA LYS A 143 -16.38 18.21 -23.35
C LYS A 143 -17.60 17.61 -24.06
N GLU A 144 -18.71 17.45 -23.35
CA GLU A 144 -19.95 16.88 -23.91
C GLU A 144 -20.60 17.80 -24.93
N VAL A 145 -20.53 19.13 -24.77
CA VAL A 145 -20.95 20.08 -25.82
C VAL A 145 -20.13 19.87 -27.09
N SER A 146 -18.81 19.74 -26.95
CA SER A 146 -17.92 19.53 -28.10
C SER A 146 -18.17 18.19 -28.80
N LYS A 147 -18.51 17.15 -28.04
CA LYS A 147 -18.89 15.84 -28.55
C LYS A 147 -20.25 15.87 -29.26
N ALA A 148 -21.26 16.45 -28.62
CA ALA A 148 -22.60 16.57 -29.18
C ALA A 148 -22.66 17.44 -30.45
N LYS A 149 -21.81 18.48 -30.56
CA LYS A 149 -21.65 19.25 -31.81
C LYS A 149 -21.15 18.39 -32.98
N LYS A 150 -20.30 17.40 -32.71
CA LYS A 150 -19.77 16.48 -33.74
C LYS A 150 -20.79 15.40 -34.09
N GLU A 151 -21.53 14.90 -33.12
CA GLU A 151 -22.54 13.84 -33.31
C GLU A 151 -23.83 14.38 -33.94
N PHE A 152 -24.22 15.60 -33.62
CA PHE A 152 -25.45 16.24 -34.10
C PHE A 152 -25.16 17.61 -34.75
N PRO A 153 -24.49 17.64 -35.92
CA PRO A 153 -24.06 18.89 -36.56
C PRO A 153 -25.22 19.82 -36.93
N ASN A 154 -26.42 19.27 -37.15
CA ASN A 154 -27.62 20.02 -37.54
C ASN A 154 -28.55 20.36 -36.36
N ALA A 155 -28.21 19.98 -35.13
CA ALA A 155 -29.02 20.28 -33.96
C ALA A 155 -28.84 21.76 -33.54
N SER A 156 -29.91 22.35 -33.00
CA SER A 156 -29.84 23.71 -32.43
C SER A 156 -28.89 23.75 -31.23
N GLU A 157 -28.32 24.93 -30.96
CA GLU A 157 -27.40 25.11 -29.83
C GLU A 157 -28.04 24.73 -28.48
N GLU A 158 -29.33 25.01 -28.30
CA GLU A 158 -30.06 24.65 -27.08
C GLU A 158 -30.29 23.14 -26.94
N GLN A 159 -30.54 22.42 -28.04
CA GLN A 159 -30.62 20.96 -28.03
C GLN A 159 -29.27 20.35 -27.63
N ILE A 160 -28.17 20.85 -28.21
CA ILE A 160 -26.80 20.43 -27.89
C ILE A 160 -26.51 20.69 -26.41
N LYS A 161 -26.80 21.88 -25.89
CA LYS A 161 -26.60 22.22 -24.47
C LYS A 161 -27.46 21.33 -23.56
N ARG A 162 -28.70 21.01 -23.93
CA ARG A 162 -29.58 20.16 -23.11
C ARG A 162 -29.05 18.73 -23.01
N VAL A 163 -28.63 18.13 -24.12
CA VAL A 163 -28.04 16.78 -24.14
C VAL A 163 -26.73 16.78 -23.35
N ALA A 164 -25.86 17.75 -23.60
CA ALA A 164 -24.59 17.87 -22.89
C ALA A 164 -24.76 18.09 -21.38
N ARG A 165 -25.75 18.88 -20.94
CA ARG A 165 -26.06 19.05 -19.50
C ARG A 165 -26.45 17.73 -18.85
N LYS A 166 -27.28 16.91 -19.51
CA LYS A 166 -27.70 15.61 -18.99
C LYS A 166 -26.51 14.65 -18.86
N ALA A 167 -25.74 14.49 -19.93
CA ALA A 167 -24.55 13.63 -19.94
C ALA A 167 -23.48 14.10 -18.93
N ALA A 168 -23.22 15.40 -18.85
CA ALA A 168 -22.28 15.96 -17.89
C ALA A 168 -22.72 15.75 -16.43
N LYS A 169 -24.03 15.80 -16.17
CA LYS A 169 -24.58 15.49 -14.85
C LYS A 169 -24.38 14.01 -14.50
N GLU A 170 -24.71 13.08 -15.40
CA GLU A 170 -24.50 11.65 -15.20
C GLU A 170 -23.02 11.32 -14.95
N ASN A 171 -22.11 11.90 -15.74
CA ASN A 171 -20.66 11.78 -15.54
C ASN A 171 -20.20 12.35 -14.20
N THR A 172 -20.78 13.47 -13.76
CA THR A 172 -20.46 14.09 -12.47
C THR A 172 -20.96 13.25 -11.31
N ASP A 173 -22.16 12.70 -11.40
CA ASP A 173 -22.74 11.85 -10.36
C ASP A 173 -21.94 10.54 -10.23
N HIS A 174 -21.50 9.96 -11.35
CA HIS A 174 -20.59 8.82 -11.36
C HIS A 174 -19.22 9.18 -10.74
N PHE A 175 -18.64 10.33 -11.09
CA PHE A 175 -17.41 10.85 -10.49
C PHE A 175 -17.55 11.03 -8.98
N LYS A 176 -18.66 11.63 -8.51
CA LYS A 176 -18.95 11.83 -7.10
C LYS A 176 -19.02 10.50 -6.37
N ARG A 177 -19.74 9.51 -6.92
CA ARG A 177 -19.85 8.17 -6.33
C ARG A 177 -18.49 7.52 -6.17
N LEU A 178 -17.69 7.45 -7.25
CA LEU A 178 -16.34 6.89 -7.20
C LEU A 178 -15.44 7.64 -6.22
N TYR A 179 -15.48 8.97 -6.24
CA TYR A 179 -14.67 9.78 -5.34
C TYR A 179 -15.05 9.58 -3.87
N ARG A 180 -16.35 9.49 -3.55
CA ARG A 180 -16.82 9.18 -2.20
C ARG A 180 -16.41 7.77 -1.79
N GLY A 181 -16.64 6.80 -2.67
CA GLY A 181 -16.33 5.39 -2.46
C GLY A 181 -14.84 5.12 -2.27
N CYS A 182 -13.95 5.85 -2.93
CA CYS A 182 -12.49 5.69 -2.85
C CYS A 182 -11.81 6.45 -1.70
N TYR A 183 -12.48 7.44 -1.11
CA TYR A 183 -11.91 8.31 -0.07
C TYR A 183 -12.61 8.15 1.28
N THR A 184 -13.63 7.31 1.36
CA THR A 184 -14.30 7.01 2.63
C THR A 184 -13.38 6.22 3.56
N LYS A 185 -13.67 6.26 4.86
CA LYS A 185 -12.95 5.49 5.87
C LYS A 185 -13.55 4.11 6.13
N GLY A 186 -14.58 3.71 5.39
CA GLY A 186 -15.16 2.37 5.42
C GLY A 186 -14.90 1.57 4.14
N MET A 187 -15.05 0.25 4.21
CA MET A 187 -14.88 -0.62 3.04
C MET A 187 -16.09 -0.53 2.10
N THR A 188 -15.91 -0.02 0.89
CA THR A 188 -16.93 0.09 -0.16
C THR A 188 -16.65 -0.86 -1.33
N GLN A 189 -17.61 -1.01 -2.24
CA GLN A 189 -17.37 -1.73 -3.50
C GLN A 189 -16.27 -1.05 -4.33
N GLU A 190 -16.26 0.28 -4.36
CA GLU A 190 -15.23 1.08 -5.02
C GLU A 190 -13.83 0.86 -4.39
N HIS A 191 -13.73 0.81 -3.06
CA HIS A 191 -12.46 0.48 -2.39
C HIS A 191 -11.97 -0.93 -2.73
N LYS A 192 -12.87 -1.92 -2.79
CA LYS A 192 -12.51 -3.31 -3.18
C LYS A 192 -12.03 -3.38 -4.62
N ALA A 193 -12.76 -2.76 -5.56
CA ALA A 193 -12.39 -2.71 -6.96
C ALA A 193 -11.08 -1.95 -7.17
N GLY A 194 -10.93 -0.79 -6.54
CA GLY A 194 -9.72 0.03 -6.56
C GLY A 194 -8.53 -0.68 -5.94
N GLY A 195 -8.74 -1.42 -4.85
CA GLY A 195 -7.74 -2.30 -4.25
C GLY A 195 -7.27 -3.37 -5.21
N LYS A 196 -8.17 -4.07 -5.88
CA LYS A 196 -7.81 -5.09 -6.89
C LYS A 196 -7.00 -4.47 -8.04
N ALA A 197 -7.44 -3.32 -8.57
CA ALA A 197 -6.73 -2.60 -9.62
C ALA A 197 -5.34 -2.13 -9.16
N PHE A 198 -5.25 -1.61 -7.94
CA PHE A 198 -3.98 -1.20 -7.32
C PHE A 198 -3.01 -2.38 -7.19
N THR A 199 -3.48 -3.53 -6.72
CA THR A 199 -2.62 -4.72 -6.58
C THR A 199 -2.09 -5.25 -7.89
N TYR A 200 -2.93 -5.36 -8.92
CA TYR A 200 -2.42 -5.76 -10.23
C TYR A 200 -1.42 -4.76 -10.74
N PHE A 201 -1.71 -3.46 -10.60
CA PHE A 201 -0.75 -2.43 -11.00
C PHE A 201 0.57 -2.55 -10.26
N THR A 202 0.57 -2.66 -8.93
CA THR A 202 1.81 -2.73 -8.15
C THR A 202 2.60 -4.00 -8.43
N ILE A 203 1.95 -5.16 -8.52
CA ILE A 203 2.65 -6.41 -8.85
C ILE A 203 3.24 -6.34 -10.27
N SER A 204 2.46 -5.85 -11.25
CA SER A 204 2.95 -5.75 -12.62
C SER A 204 4.07 -4.74 -12.78
N ILE A 205 3.94 -3.55 -12.17
CA ILE A 205 4.98 -2.52 -12.29
C ILE A 205 6.25 -2.94 -11.56
N ALA A 206 6.13 -3.59 -10.39
CA ALA A 206 7.25 -4.11 -9.63
C ALA A 206 8.01 -5.14 -10.46
N ALA A 207 7.34 -6.21 -10.91
CA ALA A 207 7.98 -7.24 -11.75
C ALA A 207 8.65 -6.65 -13.02
N ILE A 208 8.01 -5.70 -13.71
CA ILE A 208 8.58 -5.04 -14.88
C ILE A 208 9.79 -4.18 -14.49
N SER A 209 9.72 -3.42 -13.39
CA SER A 209 10.82 -2.58 -12.96
C SER A 209 12.01 -3.40 -12.48
N SER A 210 11.80 -4.46 -11.69
CA SER A 210 12.89 -5.33 -11.23
C SER A 210 13.56 -6.02 -12.41
N GLY A 211 12.78 -6.59 -13.34
CA GLY A 211 13.34 -7.22 -14.53
C GLY A 211 14.13 -6.24 -15.41
N ALA A 212 13.58 -5.04 -15.64
CA ALA A 212 14.26 -4.01 -16.43
C ALA A 212 15.52 -3.48 -15.74
N PHE A 213 15.46 -3.21 -14.44
CA PHE A 213 16.59 -2.72 -13.66
C PHE A 213 17.67 -3.78 -13.55
N TYR A 214 17.32 -5.02 -13.19
CA TYR A 214 18.27 -6.13 -13.10
C TYR A 214 18.97 -6.38 -14.45
N THR A 215 18.22 -6.37 -15.56
CA THR A 215 18.79 -6.46 -16.91
C THR A 215 19.74 -5.30 -17.21
N TYR A 216 19.36 -4.08 -16.83
CA TYR A 216 20.18 -2.88 -17.05
C TYR A 216 21.42 -2.83 -16.14
N SER A 217 21.38 -3.39 -14.94
CA SER A 217 22.53 -3.39 -14.04
C SER A 217 23.55 -4.47 -14.38
N ASN A 218 23.13 -5.54 -15.06
CA ASN A 218 23.96 -6.71 -15.34
C ASN A 218 24.23 -6.94 -16.84
N TYR A 219 23.96 -5.97 -17.73
CA TYR A 219 24.17 -6.18 -19.17
C TYR A 219 25.64 -6.35 -19.59
N GLU A 220 26.57 -5.90 -18.75
CA GLU A 220 28.02 -6.04 -18.96
C GLU A 220 28.61 -7.25 -18.23
N ASP A 221 27.81 -7.95 -17.42
CA ASP A 221 28.25 -9.11 -16.64
C ASP A 221 28.51 -10.31 -17.59
N PRO A 222 29.65 -11.03 -17.45
CA PRO A 222 29.86 -12.31 -18.12
C PRO A 222 28.72 -13.33 -17.97
N GLU A 223 27.97 -13.27 -16.87
CA GLU A 223 26.80 -14.12 -16.60
C GLU A 223 25.52 -13.65 -17.32
N PHE A 224 25.55 -12.56 -18.06
CA PHE A 224 24.36 -12.02 -18.74
C PHE A 224 23.71 -13.05 -19.67
N LEU A 225 22.39 -13.21 -19.54
CA LEU A 225 21.57 -14.21 -20.26
C LEU A 225 21.92 -15.68 -19.98
N THR A 226 22.69 -15.98 -18.94
CA THR A 226 22.89 -17.35 -18.46
C THR A 226 21.70 -17.84 -17.61
N SER A 227 21.68 -19.13 -17.28
CA SER A 227 20.67 -19.69 -16.37
C SER A 227 20.73 -19.03 -14.98
N GLU A 228 21.92 -18.65 -14.50
CA GLU A 228 22.08 -18.03 -13.19
C GLU A 228 21.54 -16.60 -13.19
N PHE A 229 21.78 -15.84 -14.26
CA PHE A 229 21.14 -14.54 -14.47
C PHE A 229 19.62 -14.62 -14.39
N PHE A 230 18.98 -15.56 -15.09
CA PHE A 230 17.52 -15.71 -15.05
C PHE A 230 17.01 -16.18 -13.69
N LYS A 231 17.78 -16.99 -12.95
CA LYS A 231 17.44 -17.43 -11.59
C LYS A 231 17.45 -16.25 -10.61
N LYS A 232 18.52 -15.46 -10.58
CA LYS A 232 18.65 -14.25 -9.74
C LYS A 232 17.58 -13.21 -10.11
N MET A 233 17.39 -12.92 -11.40
CA MET A 233 16.33 -12.00 -11.87
C MET A 233 14.93 -12.48 -11.46
N SER A 234 14.63 -13.78 -11.58
CA SER A 234 13.33 -14.32 -11.19
C SER A 234 13.10 -14.24 -9.69
N TYR A 235 14.14 -14.45 -8.87
CA TYR A 235 14.08 -14.28 -7.42
C TYR A 235 13.68 -12.84 -7.06
N GLU A 236 14.39 -11.85 -7.63
CA GLU A 236 14.09 -10.42 -7.44
C GLU A 236 12.63 -10.09 -7.83
N MET A 237 12.20 -10.53 -9.01
CA MET A 237 10.83 -10.29 -9.48
C MET A 237 9.76 -10.91 -8.57
N VAL A 238 10.02 -12.08 -7.98
CA VAL A 238 9.09 -12.73 -7.04
C VAL A 238 9.10 -12.00 -5.70
N GLY A 239 10.27 -11.64 -5.17
CA GLY A 239 10.42 -10.85 -3.94
C GLY A 239 9.64 -9.54 -4.02
N ASP A 240 9.85 -8.78 -5.10
CA ASP A 240 9.14 -7.54 -5.37
C ASP A 240 7.63 -7.73 -5.61
N GLY A 241 7.24 -8.86 -6.20
CA GLY A 241 5.84 -9.25 -6.33
C GLY A 241 5.16 -9.48 -4.98
N LEU A 242 5.83 -10.19 -4.06
CA LEU A 242 5.37 -10.42 -2.69
C LEU A 242 5.30 -9.10 -1.91
N TRP A 243 6.30 -8.25 -2.06
CA TRP A 243 6.31 -6.89 -1.52
C TRP A 243 5.09 -6.08 -1.95
N ALA A 244 4.86 -6.02 -3.27
CA ALA A 244 3.74 -5.31 -3.86
C ALA A 244 2.38 -5.83 -3.37
N ALA A 245 2.28 -7.14 -3.11
CA ALA A 245 1.09 -7.77 -2.55
C ALA A 245 0.86 -7.38 -1.08
N LEU A 246 1.91 -7.31 -0.27
CA LEU A 246 1.84 -6.90 1.13
C LEU A 246 1.51 -5.41 1.26
N ALA A 247 2.23 -4.55 0.53
CA ALA A 247 1.91 -3.13 0.43
C ALA A 247 0.44 -2.94 0.02
N SER A 248 0.00 -3.70 -0.99
CA SER A 248 -1.41 -3.74 -1.40
C SER A 248 -2.39 -4.05 -0.26
N TRP A 249 -2.09 -5.03 0.58
CA TRP A 249 -2.95 -5.37 1.71
C TRP A 249 -3.03 -4.21 2.72
N ILE A 250 -1.90 -3.58 3.05
CA ILE A 250 -1.83 -2.43 3.97
C ILE A 250 -2.58 -1.20 3.42
N PHE A 251 -2.38 -0.87 2.14
CA PHE A 251 -2.95 0.34 1.56
C PHE A 251 -4.45 0.20 1.22
N LYS A 252 -4.94 -1.02 1.02
CA LYS A 252 -6.37 -1.32 0.84
C LYS A 252 -7.23 -1.06 2.06
N ASP A 253 -6.65 -1.12 3.26
CA ASP A 253 -7.35 -0.80 4.50
C ASP A 253 -7.77 0.69 4.51
N PRO A 254 -9.08 1.01 4.43
CA PRO A 254 -9.54 2.40 4.38
C PRO A 254 -9.48 3.09 5.75
N GLU A 255 -9.49 2.32 6.85
CA GLU A 255 -9.59 2.84 8.22
C GLU A 255 -8.26 3.41 8.70
N GLY A 256 -7.15 2.79 8.27
CA GLY A 256 -5.79 3.23 8.58
C GLY A 256 -5.51 4.69 8.18
N GLY A 257 -4.99 5.47 9.14
CA GLY A 257 -4.39 6.78 8.87
C GLY A 257 -3.03 6.66 8.19
N PHE A 258 -2.49 7.79 7.72
CA PHE A 258 -1.17 7.84 7.09
C PHE A 258 -0.10 7.21 7.99
N LEU A 259 -0.01 7.68 9.25
CA LEU A 259 0.97 7.16 10.22
C LEU A 259 0.79 5.66 10.50
N ALA A 260 -0.45 5.21 10.67
CA ALA A 260 -0.72 3.79 10.90
C ALA A 260 -0.29 2.93 9.71
N LYS A 261 -0.49 3.41 8.48
CA LYS A 261 -0.02 2.74 7.27
C LYS A 261 1.50 2.75 7.17
N SER A 262 2.17 3.87 7.47
CA SER A 262 3.63 3.95 7.49
C SER A 262 4.25 3.00 8.51
N VAL A 263 3.68 2.90 9.71
CA VAL A 263 4.17 1.97 10.74
C VAL A 263 3.92 0.52 10.34
N LYS A 264 2.73 0.19 9.81
CA LYS A 264 2.45 -1.16 9.30
C LYS A 264 3.39 -1.54 8.16
N MET A 265 3.67 -0.59 7.26
CA MET A 265 4.62 -0.74 6.17
C MET A 265 6.00 -1.01 6.74
N TYR A 266 6.55 -0.12 7.57
CA TYR A 266 7.85 -0.33 8.24
C TYR A 266 8.03 -1.69 8.91
N LEU A 267 7.04 -2.15 9.68
CA LEU A 267 7.12 -3.46 10.32
C LEU A 267 7.11 -4.60 9.30
N ALA A 268 6.28 -4.48 8.26
CA ALA A 268 6.27 -5.41 7.14
C ALA A 268 7.61 -5.39 6.37
N ASP A 269 8.16 -4.20 6.12
CA ASP A 269 9.46 -3.99 5.48
C ASP A 269 10.55 -4.75 6.21
N ASN A 270 10.71 -4.52 7.50
CA ASN A 270 11.79 -5.13 8.27
C ASN A 270 11.70 -6.66 8.31
N VAL A 271 10.48 -7.21 8.41
CA VAL A 271 10.28 -8.67 8.41
C VAL A 271 10.64 -9.26 7.05
N LEU A 272 10.23 -8.61 5.96
CA LEU A 272 10.54 -9.08 4.62
C LEU A 272 12.00 -8.91 4.26
N ILE A 273 12.65 -7.81 4.65
CA ILE A 273 14.09 -7.60 4.43
C ILE A 273 14.91 -8.63 5.21
N MET A 274 14.50 -8.96 6.44
CA MET A 274 15.14 -10.02 7.20
C MET A 274 14.97 -11.39 6.54
N ALA A 275 13.74 -11.72 6.09
CA ALA A 275 13.48 -12.97 5.40
C ALA A 275 14.22 -13.07 4.04
N ASP A 276 14.27 -11.95 3.31
CA ASP A 276 14.98 -11.81 2.05
C ASP A 276 16.49 -12.00 2.26
N GLY A 277 17.10 -11.32 3.24
CA GLY A 277 18.51 -11.49 3.57
C GLY A 277 18.86 -12.94 3.90
N LEU A 278 18.06 -13.61 4.74
CA LEU A 278 18.25 -15.03 5.06
C LEU A 278 18.10 -15.95 3.85
N THR A 279 17.14 -15.66 2.97
CA THR A 279 16.87 -16.48 1.79
C THR A 279 17.93 -16.26 0.72
N TRP A 280 18.37 -15.01 0.52
CA TRP A 280 19.46 -14.65 -0.38
C TRP A 280 20.75 -15.34 0.04
N GLU A 281 21.10 -15.27 1.33
CA GLU A 281 22.27 -15.95 1.86
C GLU A 281 22.20 -17.47 1.59
N GLN A 282 21.05 -18.11 1.79
CA GLN A 282 20.89 -19.54 1.51
C GLN A 282 20.96 -19.91 0.02
N LEU A 283 20.53 -19.03 -0.88
CA LEU A 283 20.39 -19.33 -2.30
C LEU A 283 21.60 -18.89 -3.14
N PHE A 284 22.31 -17.86 -2.68
CA PHE A 284 23.29 -17.13 -3.49
C PHE A 284 24.56 -16.71 -2.74
N ALA A 285 24.65 -16.82 -1.40
CA ALA A 285 25.93 -16.54 -0.74
C ALA A 285 26.99 -17.54 -1.20
N GLU A 286 28.24 -17.08 -1.18
CA GLU A 286 29.43 -17.87 -1.43
C GLU A 286 29.43 -19.08 -0.52
N GLY A 287 29.35 -20.24 -1.15
CA GLY A 287 29.23 -21.50 -0.43
C GLY A 287 30.57 -21.97 0.11
N GLU A 288 30.53 -23.06 0.87
CA GLU A 288 31.72 -23.83 1.27
C GLU A 288 32.67 -24.13 0.08
N GLN A 289 32.14 -24.24 -1.13
CA GLN A 289 32.95 -24.45 -2.34
C GLN A 289 33.80 -23.24 -2.75
N ASP A 290 33.31 -22.02 -2.57
CA ASP A 290 34.05 -20.80 -2.93
C ASP A 290 35.06 -20.45 -1.82
N ALA A 291 34.71 -20.69 -0.57
CA ALA A 291 35.67 -20.67 0.55
C ALA A 291 36.81 -21.70 0.35
N VAL A 292 36.48 -22.91 -0.12
CA VAL A 292 37.49 -23.94 -0.46
C VAL A 292 38.37 -23.50 -1.63
N LYS A 293 37.82 -22.86 -2.67
CA LYS A 293 38.64 -22.30 -3.76
C LYS A 293 39.58 -21.21 -3.25
N ARG A 294 39.09 -20.28 -2.42
CA ARG A 294 39.91 -19.23 -1.81
C ARG A 294 41.05 -19.83 -0.98
N ILE A 295 40.76 -20.86 -0.17
CA ILE A 295 41.77 -21.61 0.58
C ILE A 295 42.78 -22.32 -0.34
N GLU A 296 42.34 -22.88 -1.47
CA GLU A 296 43.24 -23.46 -2.47
C GLU A 296 44.13 -22.44 -3.17
N GLU A 297 43.61 -21.25 -3.46
CA GLU A 297 44.38 -20.11 -3.98
C GLU A 297 45.44 -19.67 -2.98
N LEU A 298 45.07 -19.55 -1.71
CA LEU A 298 45.99 -19.30 -0.60
C LEU A 298 47.11 -20.34 -0.53
N LYS A 299 46.78 -21.64 -0.59
CA LYS A 299 47.79 -22.72 -0.61
C LYS A 299 48.83 -22.55 -1.73
N ARG A 300 48.40 -21.99 -2.86
CA ARG A 300 49.19 -21.77 -4.08
C ARG A 300 49.87 -20.39 -4.11
N SER A 301 49.52 -19.48 -3.20
CA SER A 301 50.11 -18.15 -3.13
C SER A 301 51.61 -18.20 -2.78
N PRO A 302 52.48 -17.48 -3.52
CA PRO A 302 53.87 -17.29 -3.13
C PRO A 302 54.02 -16.43 -1.86
N GLU A 303 52.97 -15.69 -1.48
CA GLU A 303 52.89 -14.78 -0.33
C GLU A 303 52.08 -15.38 0.84
N PHE A 304 51.87 -16.69 0.83
CA PHE A 304 51.04 -17.46 1.78
C PHE A 304 51.12 -17.02 3.26
N LYS A 305 52.29 -16.68 3.79
CA LYS A 305 52.43 -16.26 5.21
C LYS A 305 51.85 -14.88 5.49
N GLU A 306 51.89 -13.98 4.50
CA GLU A 306 51.32 -12.64 4.60
C GLU A 306 49.80 -12.72 4.47
N ASP A 307 49.31 -13.38 3.43
CA ASP A 307 47.87 -13.64 3.20
C ASP A 307 47.22 -14.35 4.40
N MET A 308 47.95 -15.29 5.03
CA MET A 308 47.48 -15.97 6.24
C MET A 308 47.52 -15.11 7.48
N GLY A 309 48.50 -14.22 7.61
CA GLY A 309 48.53 -13.21 8.66
C GLY A 309 47.37 -12.22 8.55
N GLU A 310 46.87 -11.92 7.35
CA GLU A 310 45.70 -11.05 7.15
C GLU A 310 44.39 -11.77 7.51
N LEU A 311 44.21 -13.01 7.07
CA LEU A 311 43.03 -13.82 7.42
C LEU A 311 42.91 -14.12 8.92
N VAL A 312 44.02 -14.34 9.61
CA VAL A 312 44.03 -14.52 11.07
C VAL A 312 43.62 -13.23 11.80
N LYS A 313 44.07 -12.06 11.33
CA LYS A 313 43.62 -10.77 11.89
C LYS A 313 42.11 -10.55 11.74
N LEU A 314 41.49 -11.11 10.70
CA LEU A 314 40.03 -11.05 10.51
C LEU A 314 39.28 -11.93 11.52
N LEU A 315 39.86 -13.06 11.93
CA LEU A 315 39.32 -13.91 12.99
C LEU A 315 39.43 -13.26 14.38
N GLU A 316 40.47 -12.45 14.60
CA GLU A 316 40.76 -11.78 15.88
C GLU A 316 40.02 -10.43 16.07
N ARG A 317 39.37 -9.89 15.04
CA ARG A 317 38.59 -8.64 15.15
C ARG A 317 37.27 -8.86 15.89
N GLU A 318 37.11 -8.18 17.04
CA GLU A 318 35.79 -7.98 17.66
C GLU A 318 34.84 -7.26 16.70
N LYS A 319 33.70 -7.88 16.36
CA LYS A 319 32.72 -7.26 15.46
C LYS A 319 31.95 -6.15 16.17
N PHE A 320 31.48 -5.17 15.41
CA PHE A 320 30.53 -4.16 15.92
C PHE A 320 29.25 -4.82 16.44
N MET A 321 28.83 -5.98 15.90
CA MET A 321 27.73 -6.78 16.45
C MET A 321 28.01 -7.37 17.83
N ASP A 322 29.25 -7.54 18.27
CA ASP A 322 29.54 -7.93 19.66
C ASP A 322 29.30 -6.74 20.60
N LYS A 323 29.64 -5.52 20.15
CA LYS A 323 29.37 -4.25 20.87
C LYS A 323 27.90 -3.84 20.82
N VAL A 324 27.18 -4.14 19.74
CA VAL A 324 25.74 -3.89 19.58
C VAL A 324 24.94 -4.97 20.29
N SER A 325 25.30 -6.26 20.21
CA SER A 325 24.66 -7.34 20.95
C SER A 325 24.86 -7.20 22.46
N GLN A 326 25.98 -6.65 22.93
CA GLN A 326 26.10 -6.26 24.34
C GLN A 326 25.17 -5.10 24.75
N LYS A 327 24.86 -4.16 23.85
CA LYS A 327 24.01 -2.98 24.14
C LYS A 327 22.52 -3.15 23.82
N PHE A 328 22.18 -4.04 22.90
CA PHE A 328 20.82 -4.38 22.44
C PHE A 328 20.43 -5.83 22.77
N GLY A 329 21.32 -6.59 23.39
CA GLY A 329 21.15 -8.01 23.71
C GLY A 329 19.88 -8.30 24.48
N GLU A 330 19.43 -7.39 25.35
CA GLU A 330 18.16 -7.54 26.07
C GLU A 330 16.92 -7.65 25.15
N LEU A 331 16.97 -7.12 23.92
CA LEU A 331 15.88 -7.20 22.95
C LEU A 331 16.03 -8.34 21.92
N LEU A 332 17.26 -8.77 21.63
CA LEU A 332 17.60 -9.77 20.60
C LEU A 332 17.75 -11.21 21.15
N VAL A 333 17.63 -11.43 22.47
CA VAL A 333 17.72 -12.75 23.16
C VAL A 333 16.85 -13.87 22.54
N GLN A 334 15.88 -13.57 21.68
CA GLN A 334 15.07 -14.59 20.99
C GLN A 334 15.74 -15.22 19.75
N LEU A 335 16.77 -14.59 19.17
CA LEU A 335 17.59 -15.17 18.12
C LEU A 335 18.93 -15.55 18.74
N LYS A 336 19.09 -16.84 19.10
CA LYS A 336 20.34 -17.39 19.62
C LYS A 336 21.42 -17.35 18.53
N LEU A 337 22.06 -16.21 18.35
CA LEU A 337 23.37 -16.11 17.71
C LEU A 337 24.39 -16.49 18.79
N SER A 338 24.88 -17.72 18.69
CA SER A 338 25.94 -18.24 19.55
C SER A 338 27.21 -17.39 19.42
N GLU A 339 27.84 -17.09 20.55
CA GLU A 339 29.14 -16.42 20.62
C GLU A 339 30.19 -17.20 19.78
N PRO A 340 31.18 -16.54 19.17
CA PRO A 340 32.28 -17.23 18.52
C PRO A 340 33.13 -17.92 19.59
N ASP A 341 33.30 -19.24 19.49
CA ASP A 341 34.32 -19.95 20.26
C ASP A 341 35.71 -19.37 19.92
N GLU A 342 36.52 -19.05 20.94
CA GLU A 342 37.94 -18.79 20.76
C GLU A 342 38.58 -20.06 20.20
N PHE A 343 38.92 -20.05 18.92
CA PHE A 343 39.65 -21.15 18.30
C PHE A 343 41.05 -21.19 18.92
N GLY A 344 41.29 -22.15 19.83
CA GLY A 344 42.58 -22.36 20.52
C GLY A 344 43.71 -22.87 19.61
N ILE A 345 43.88 -22.25 18.44
CA ILE A 345 44.80 -22.61 17.38
C ILE A 345 46.04 -21.70 17.47
N ASP A 346 47.24 -22.30 17.43
CA ASP A 346 48.51 -21.57 17.38
C ASP A 346 48.83 -21.15 15.94
N TRP A 347 48.42 -19.93 15.59
CA TRP A 347 48.51 -19.39 14.23
C TRP A 347 49.93 -19.04 13.77
N GLU A 348 50.86 -18.78 14.69
CA GLU A 348 52.24 -18.40 14.36
C GLU A 348 53.06 -19.59 13.80
N GLY A 349 52.60 -20.82 14.07
CA GLY A 349 53.27 -22.07 13.69
C GLY A 349 52.62 -22.86 12.54
N VAL A 350 51.51 -22.40 11.96
CA VAL A 350 50.72 -23.15 10.96
C VAL A 350 51.54 -23.41 9.69
N THR A 351 51.73 -24.69 9.33
CA THR A 351 52.32 -25.09 8.04
C THR A 351 51.26 -25.41 6.99
N LYS A 352 51.67 -25.60 5.73
CA LYS A 352 50.73 -25.91 4.63
C LYS A 352 49.99 -27.24 4.86
N GLU A 353 50.58 -28.17 5.60
CA GLU A 353 50.00 -29.46 5.96
C GLU A 353 48.95 -29.32 7.08
N ASP A 354 49.08 -28.33 7.95
CA ASP A 354 48.13 -28.07 9.04
C ASP A 354 46.78 -27.52 8.54
N LEU A 355 46.73 -27.01 7.31
CA LEU A 355 45.51 -26.57 6.62
C LEU A 355 44.51 -27.70 6.34
N GLU A 356 44.94 -28.96 6.40
CA GLU A 356 44.07 -30.13 6.25
C GLU A 356 43.42 -30.56 7.57
N LYS A 357 43.85 -29.98 8.70
CA LYS A 357 43.22 -30.26 10.00
C LYS A 357 41.80 -29.68 10.00
N PRO A 358 40.78 -30.44 10.45
CA PRO A 358 39.38 -30.00 10.41
C PRO A 358 39.13 -28.65 11.08
N GLU A 359 39.71 -28.45 12.27
CA GLU A 359 39.57 -27.24 13.08
C GLU A 359 40.21 -26.01 12.41
N VAL A 360 41.38 -26.19 11.79
CA VAL A 360 42.09 -25.13 11.04
C VAL A 360 41.35 -24.82 9.75
N ARG A 361 40.85 -25.83 9.05
CA ARG A 361 40.07 -25.68 7.82
C ARG A 361 38.75 -24.93 8.07
N GLU A 362 38.04 -25.25 9.14
CA GLU A 362 36.79 -24.58 9.51
C GLU A 362 37.04 -23.11 9.89
N ALA A 363 38.06 -22.83 10.70
CA ALA A 363 38.45 -21.48 11.05
C ALA A 363 38.91 -20.68 9.83
N LEU A 364 39.64 -21.28 8.91
CA LEU A 364 40.06 -20.64 7.66
C LEU A 364 38.92 -20.45 6.66
N MET A 365 37.95 -21.37 6.60
CA MET A 365 36.74 -21.18 5.81
C MET A 365 35.94 -20.00 6.35
N LYS A 366 35.81 -19.89 7.67
CA LYS A 366 35.18 -18.76 8.32
C LYS A 366 35.93 -17.46 8.04
N ALA A 367 37.25 -17.47 8.10
CA ALA A 367 38.08 -16.31 7.78
C ALA A 367 37.95 -15.89 6.31
N ALA A 368 37.98 -16.84 5.37
CA ALA A 368 37.83 -16.58 3.94
C ALA A 368 36.46 -15.99 3.63
N LEU A 369 35.38 -16.52 4.21
CA LEU A 369 34.04 -15.95 4.07
C LEU A 369 33.94 -14.55 4.71
N MET A 370 34.69 -14.28 5.79
CA MET A 370 34.75 -12.94 6.40
C MET A 370 35.56 -11.95 5.58
N GLU A 371 36.65 -12.39 4.94
CA GLU A 371 37.46 -11.61 4.01
C GLU A 371 36.62 -11.19 2.81
N MET A 372 35.95 -12.14 2.16
CA MET A 372 35.09 -11.89 1.01
C MET A 372 33.93 -10.93 1.36
N TYR A 373 33.35 -11.06 2.57
CA TYR A 373 32.38 -10.10 3.09
C TYR A 373 32.99 -8.70 3.33
N GLU A 374 34.16 -8.59 3.95
CA GLU A 374 34.78 -7.29 4.23
C GLU A 374 35.12 -6.53 2.93
N ASP A 375 35.58 -7.26 1.90
CA ASP A 375 35.92 -6.70 0.58
C ASP A 375 34.73 -6.07 -0.15
N GLU A 376 33.52 -6.58 0.09
CA GLU A 376 32.30 -6.09 -0.54
C GLU A 376 31.45 -5.21 0.39
N SER A 377 31.72 -5.18 1.70
CA SER A 377 30.91 -4.44 2.69
C SER A 377 31.15 -2.91 2.64
N GLY A 378 30.13 -2.13 3.02
CA GLY A 378 30.21 -0.66 3.13
C GLY A 378 30.39 -0.16 4.57
N ASP A 379 30.37 1.15 4.80
CA ASP A 379 30.71 1.79 6.10
C ASP A 379 29.97 1.26 7.36
N LEU A 380 28.81 0.58 7.23
CA LEU A 380 28.01 0.07 8.34
C LEU A 380 28.53 -1.27 8.90
N SER A 381 29.24 -2.08 8.09
CA SER A 381 29.63 -3.50 8.30
C SER A 381 29.25 -4.12 9.66
N LEU A 382 28.00 -4.60 9.76
CA LEU A 382 27.39 -5.31 10.87
C LEU A 382 27.74 -6.81 10.90
N GLY A 383 28.57 -7.29 9.97
CA GLY A 383 29.19 -8.61 10.03
C GLY A 383 28.51 -9.72 9.23
N THR A 384 27.40 -9.40 8.54
CA THR A 384 26.75 -10.20 7.48
C THR A 384 26.00 -9.26 6.53
N TYR A 385 25.85 -9.61 5.25
CA TYR A 385 25.08 -8.82 4.28
C TYR A 385 23.61 -8.66 4.72
N GLY A 386 23.00 -9.71 5.28
CA GLY A 386 21.63 -9.64 5.81
C GLY A 386 21.46 -8.64 6.94
N ALA A 387 22.41 -8.59 7.88
CA ALA A 387 22.39 -7.62 8.97
C ALA A 387 22.58 -6.19 8.46
N ASP A 388 23.49 -5.97 7.50
CA ASP A 388 23.76 -4.67 6.89
C ASP A 388 22.53 -4.08 6.21
N ARG A 389 21.89 -4.87 5.34
CA ARG A 389 20.61 -4.49 4.71
C ARG A 389 19.57 -4.16 5.77
N TRP A 390 19.37 -5.03 6.75
CA TRP A 390 18.39 -4.80 7.81
C TRP A 390 18.68 -3.51 8.58
N GLY A 391 19.93 -3.25 8.97
CA GLY A 391 20.33 -2.06 9.70
C GLY A 391 20.13 -0.77 8.90
N PHE A 392 20.50 -0.78 7.62
CA PHE A 392 20.27 0.33 6.71
C PHE A 392 18.78 0.67 6.58
N TYR A 393 17.95 -0.31 6.23
CA TYR A 393 16.52 -0.07 6.04
C TYR A 393 15.76 0.21 7.35
N SER A 394 16.18 -0.41 8.46
CA SER A 394 15.56 -0.20 9.77
C SER A 394 15.84 1.18 10.35
N GLY A 395 17.05 1.72 10.14
CA GLY A 395 17.47 3.01 10.71
C GLY A 395 17.37 4.17 9.73
N ILE A 396 17.99 4.03 8.57
CA ILE A 396 18.14 5.09 7.55
C ILE A 396 16.94 5.10 6.60
N GLY A 397 16.24 3.97 6.45
CA GLY A 397 15.04 3.85 5.61
C GLY A 397 13.81 4.62 6.11
N ILE A 398 13.78 5.07 7.37
CA ILE A 398 12.58 5.70 7.99
C ILE A 398 12.02 6.88 7.17
N PRO A 399 12.81 7.88 6.75
CA PRO A 399 12.31 8.97 5.90
C PRO A 399 11.77 8.47 4.55
N PHE A 400 12.42 7.47 3.95
CA PHE A 400 11.98 6.88 2.68
C PHE A 400 10.62 6.20 2.84
N MET A 401 10.37 5.49 3.94
CA MET A 401 9.08 4.85 4.18
C MET A 401 7.90 5.81 4.31
N PHE A 402 8.12 7.00 4.88
CA PHE A 402 7.08 8.04 4.86
C PHE A 402 6.80 8.51 3.44
N LEU A 403 7.84 8.69 2.63
CA LEU A 403 7.71 9.07 1.23
C LEU A 403 7.03 7.97 0.41
N ASP A 404 7.42 6.71 0.59
CA ASP A 404 6.77 5.52 0.03
C ASP A 404 5.30 5.48 0.36
N THR A 405 4.96 5.73 1.63
CA THR A 405 3.55 5.74 2.05
C THR A 405 2.77 6.83 1.31
N LEU A 406 3.35 8.01 1.11
CA LEU A 406 2.71 9.11 0.38
C LEU A 406 2.52 8.74 -1.09
N VAL A 407 3.57 8.26 -1.76
CA VAL A 407 3.57 7.87 -3.17
C VAL A 407 2.59 6.73 -3.40
N THR A 408 2.66 5.69 -2.59
CA THR A 408 1.80 4.52 -2.66
C THR A 408 0.33 4.87 -2.42
N THR A 409 0.05 5.76 -1.46
CA THR A 409 -1.31 6.29 -1.24
C THR A 409 -1.82 7.09 -2.46
N LYS A 410 -0.95 7.84 -3.15
CA LYS A 410 -1.32 8.59 -4.37
C LYS A 410 -1.59 7.66 -5.55
N ILE A 411 -0.79 6.61 -5.71
CA ILE A 411 -1.00 5.57 -6.71
C ILE A 411 -2.32 4.86 -6.41
N TYR A 412 -2.55 4.42 -5.16
CA TYR A 412 -3.79 3.79 -4.73
C TYR A 412 -5.02 4.63 -5.07
N HIS A 413 -5.06 5.91 -4.69
CA HIS A 413 -6.19 6.77 -5.02
C HIS A 413 -6.36 7.00 -6.52
N THR A 414 -5.27 6.99 -7.29
CA THR A 414 -5.31 7.09 -8.76
C THR A 414 -5.93 5.84 -9.37
N MET A 415 -5.50 4.66 -8.90
CA MET A 415 -6.02 3.36 -9.35
C MET A 415 -7.45 3.11 -8.88
N CYS A 416 -7.84 3.60 -7.70
CA CYS A 416 -9.23 3.51 -7.25
C CYS A 416 -10.18 4.32 -8.14
N MET A 417 -9.70 5.44 -8.69
CA MET A 417 -10.46 6.24 -9.66
C MET A 417 -10.33 5.73 -11.10
N ALA A 418 -9.64 4.60 -11.35
CA ALA A 418 -9.43 4.03 -12.68
C ALA A 418 -10.72 3.75 -13.47
N PRO A 419 -11.86 3.34 -12.87
CA PRO A 419 -13.10 3.12 -13.63
C PRO A 419 -13.58 4.33 -14.46
N LEU A 420 -13.16 5.56 -14.12
CA LEU A 420 -13.45 6.74 -14.95
C LEU A 420 -12.63 6.81 -16.23
N ASN A 421 -11.35 6.42 -16.16
CA ASN A 421 -10.40 6.47 -17.25
C ASN A 421 -9.20 5.55 -16.94
N PRO A 422 -9.29 4.25 -17.27
CA PRO A 422 -8.27 3.28 -16.88
C PRO A 422 -6.90 3.60 -17.48
N LYS A 423 -6.86 4.01 -18.76
CA LYS A 423 -5.60 4.35 -19.45
C LYS A 423 -4.89 5.52 -18.78
N ALA A 424 -5.62 6.59 -18.46
CA ALA A 424 -5.04 7.74 -17.79
C ALA A 424 -4.62 7.43 -16.35
N ALA A 425 -5.36 6.56 -15.66
CA ALA A 425 -5.00 6.13 -14.30
C ALA A 425 -3.70 5.33 -14.29
N ILE A 426 -3.56 4.34 -15.18
CA ILE A 426 -2.32 3.55 -15.34
C ILE A 426 -1.15 4.47 -15.70
N LEU A 427 -1.29 5.31 -16.74
CA LEU A 427 -0.21 6.22 -17.14
C LEU A 427 0.21 7.14 -16.01
N LYS A 428 -0.74 7.73 -15.28
CA LYS A 428 -0.43 8.62 -14.16
C LYS A 428 0.22 7.87 -12.99
N ALA A 429 -0.25 6.66 -12.69
CA ALA A 429 0.33 5.80 -11.66
C ALA A 429 1.77 5.41 -12.02
N SER A 430 2.02 5.00 -13.27
CA SER A 430 3.36 4.71 -13.80
C SER A 430 4.27 5.93 -13.73
N LEU A 431 3.80 7.11 -14.13
CA LEU A 431 4.61 8.34 -14.03
C LEU A 431 4.96 8.70 -12.59
N ILE A 432 4.03 8.52 -11.65
CA ILE A 432 4.30 8.73 -10.22
C ILE A 432 5.34 7.72 -9.73
N PHE A 433 5.20 6.45 -10.10
CA PHE A 433 6.14 5.39 -9.75
C PHE A 433 7.53 5.66 -10.33
N THR A 434 7.66 5.88 -11.64
CA THR A 434 8.93 6.15 -12.30
C THR A 434 9.63 7.39 -11.73
N ALA A 435 8.90 8.48 -11.49
CA ALA A 435 9.49 9.67 -10.86
C ALA A 435 9.98 9.38 -9.44
N TYR A 436 9.26 8.54 -8.71
CA TYR A 436 9.69 8.08 -7.39
C TYR A 436 10.92 7.18 -7.46
N SER A 437 10.94 6.17 -8.35
CA SER A 437 12.08 5.28 -8.55
C SER A 437 13.34 6.08 -8.91
N ILE A 438 13.27 7.01 -9.87
CA ILE A 438 14.42 7.87 -10.21
C ILE A 438 14.91 8.66 -9.00
N PHE A 439 14.00 9.25 -8.22
CA PHE A 439 14.36 10.00 -7.02
C PHE A 439 15.01 9.09 -5.96
N TYR A 440 14.40 7.93 -5.72
CA TYR A 440 14.88 6.92 -4.79
C TYR A 440 16.27 6.46 -5.22
N ASP A 441 16.46 6.06 -6.46
CA ASP A 441 17.74 5.57 -6.98
C ASP A 441 18.81 6.66 -6.95
N THR A 442 18.48 7.92 -7.27
CA THR A 442 19.48 9.02 -7.26
C THR A 442 20.03 9.30 -5.85
N ILE A 443 19.27 9.00 -4.79
CA ILE A 443 19.65 9.33 -3.41
C ILE A 443 20.01 8.07 -2.62
N ALA A 444 19.12 7.07 -2.62
CA ALA A 444 19.25 5.84 -1.86
C ALA A 444 20.33 4.93 -2.44
N TYR A 445 20.53 4.85 -3.76
CA TYR A 445 21.56 3.96 -4.33
C TYR A 445 23.00 4.39 -3.95
N PRO A 446 23.43 5.66 -4.13
CA PRO A 446 24.75 6.08 -3.65
C PRO A 446 24.92 5.90 -2.13
N MET A 447 23.84 6.07 -1.36
CA MET A 447 23.87 5.83 0.08
C MET A 447 24.00 4.35 0.43
N ARG A 448 23.26 3.46 -0.25
CA ARG A 448 23.36 1.99 -0.06
C ARG A 448 24.75 1.51 -0.43
N LYS A 449 25.25 1.90 -1.60
CA LYS A 449 26.58 1.50 -2.07
C LYS A 449 27.67 1.92 -1.09
N LYS A 450 27.56 3.13 -0.55
CA LYS A 450 28.51 3.64 0.44
C LYS A 450 28.40 2.91 1.79
N LEU A 451 27.18 2.69 2.28
CA LEU A 451 26.95 2.24 3.66
C LEU A 451 26.93 0.72 3.81
N ILE A 452 26.50 -0.02 2.80
CA ILE A 452 26.33 -1.48 2.85
C ILE A 452 26.92 -2.20 1.64
N GLY A 453 27.64 -1.50 0.75
CA GLY A 453 28.29 -2.11 -0.41
C GLY A 453 27.38 -2.40 -1.61
N GLU A 454 26.08 -2.08 -1.51
CA GLU A 454 25.03 -2.46 -2.48
C GLU A 454 24.56 -1.35 -3.44
#